data_AF-A0A2W6BQS9-F1
#
_entry.id   AF-A0A2W6BQS9-F1
#
_cell.length_a   1.000
_cell.length_b   1.000
_cell.length_c   1.000
_cell.angle_alpha   90.00
_cell.angle_beta   90.00
_cell.angle_gamma   90.00
#
_symmetry.space_group_name_H-M   'P 1'
#
loop_
_entity.id
_entity.type
_entity.pdbx_description
1 polymer ?
#
loop_
_entity_poly.entity_id
_entity_poly.type
_entity_poly.pdbx_seq_one_letter_code
_entity_poly.pdbx_strand_id
1 'polypeptide(L)'
;MVEHLQRRAEELAWTRENSQHQFRHSLWYAFKHHVQHRKEHHTMTEDRAEKIRENRLRRMAARQGLRLVKSRRRDPRAFDYGRYMLLDEQTNGVVAGTEVIGQPSWDLDDVEERLNAPRGAER
;
A
#
# COMPACT_ATOMS: atom_id res chain seq x y z
N MET A 1 15.13 -60.71 -23.77
CA MET A 1 16.44 -60.04 -23.87
C MET A 1 16.31 -58.65 -24.51
N VAL A 2 15.34 -57.83 -24.06
CA VAL A 2 15.08 -56.46 -24.60
C VAL A 2 14.74 -55.47 -23.47
N GLU A 3 14.76 -55.87 -22.20
CA GLU A 3 14.44 -54.95 -21.07
C GLU A 3 15.64 -54.22 -20.46
N HIS A 4 16.87 -54.53 -20.89
CA HIS A 4 18.07 -53.92 -20.31
C HIS A 4 18.58 -52.67 -21.06
N LEU A 5 17.96 -52.31 -22.19
CA LEU A 5 18.32 -51.15 -23.00
C LEU A 5 17.36 -49.96 -22.86
N GLN A 6 16.29 -50.10 -22.08
CA GLN A 6 15.40 -48.96 -21.77
C GLN A 6 15.83 -48.19 -20.51
N ARG A 7 16.58 -48.80 -19.58
CA ARG A 7 17.11 -48.09 -18.39
C ARG A 7 18.42 -47.33 -18.63
N ARG A 8 19.05 -47.45 -19.80
CA ARG A 8 20.30 -46.73 -20.13
C ARG A 8 20.10 -45.49 -21.02
N ALA A 9 18.90 -45.30 -21.57
CA ALA A 9 18.56 -44.10 -22.33
C ALA A 9 18.20 -42.91 -21.41
N GLU A 10 17.85 -43.17 -20.16
CA GLU A 10 17.45 -42.13 -19.20
C GLU A 10 18.64 -41.50 -18.45
N GLU A 11 19.81 -42.15 -18.41
CA GLU A 11 21.02 -41.62 -17.76
C GLU A 11 21.90 -40.72 -18.67
N LEU A 12 21.63 -40.64 -19.97
CA LEU A 12 22.35 -39.76 -20.91
C LEU A 12 21.51 -38.57 -21.42
N ALA A 13 20.29 -38.39 -20.92
CA ALA A 13 19.51 -37.16 -21.12
C ALA A 13 19.84 -36.07 -20.08
N TRP A 14 20.67 -36.39 -19.08
CA TRP A 14 21.04 -35.47 -18.00
C TRP A 14 22.39 -34.74 -18.22
N THR A 15 23.00 -34.85 -19.40
CA THR A 15 24.26 -34.13 -19.73
C THR A 15 24.25 -33.49 -21.12
N ARG A 16 23.13 -32.82 -21.46
CA ARG A 16 23.12 -31.79 -22.52
C ARG A 16 22.12 -30.64 -22.29
N GLU A 17 21.55 -30.56 -21.10
CA GLU A 17 20.56 -29.53 -20.75
C GLU A 17 20.94 -28.82 -19.45
N ASN A 18 22.23 -28.51 -19.29
CA ASN A 18 22.77 -27.84 -18.12
C ASN A 18 23.65 -26.61 -18.44
N SER A 19 23.37 -25.94 -19.56
CA SER A 19 24.03 -24.67 -19.94
C SER A 19 23.11 -23.63 -20.58
N GLN A 20 21.79 -23.68 -20.32
CA GLN A 20 20.88 -22.53 -20.53
C GLN A 20 19.95 -22.28 -19.34
N HIS A 21 20.42 -22.60 -18.13
CA HIS A 21 19.73 -22.29 -16.87
C HIS A 21 19.82 -20.80 -16.47
N GLN A 22 20.02 -19.91 -17.45
CA GLN A 22 19.84 -18.45 -17.30
C GLN A 22 19.05 -17.80 -18.44
N PHE A 23 18.63 -18.52 -19.49
CA PHE A 23 17.96 -17.90 -20.63
C PHE A 23 16.48 -18.27 -20.83
N ARG A 24 15.96 -19.34 -20.19
CA ARG A 24 14.54 -19.73 -20.30
C ARG A 24 13.66 -19.34 -19.10
N HIS A 25 14.24 -18.78 -18.04
CA HIS A 25 13.48 -18.15 -16.96
C HIS A 25 13.18 -16.66 -17.20
N SER A 26 13.61 -16.10 -18.35
CA SER A 26 13.32 -14.72 -18.73
C SER A 26 12.14 -14.60 -19.71
N LEU A 27 11.88 -15.64 -20.53
CA LEU A 27 10.84 -15.59 -21.58
C LEU A 27 9.49 -16.22 -21.19
N TRP A 28 9.44 -17.09 -20.16
CA TRP A 28 8.16 -17.48 -19.55
C TRP A 28 7.60 -16.40 -18.60
N TYR A 29 8.44 -15.44 -18.17
CA TYR A 29 7.99 -14.23 -17.48
C TYR A 29 7.46 -13.15 -18.43
N ALA A 30 7.77 -13.19 -19.73
CA ALA A 30 7.24 -12.24 -20.71
C ALA A 30 5.87 -12.66 -21.29
N PHE A 31 5.64 -13.96 -21.56
CA PHE A 31 4.38 -14.43 -22.16
C PHE A 31 3.28 -14.72 -21.11
N LYS A 32 3.65 -15.10 -19.89
CA LYS A 32 2.68 -15.29 -18.78
C LYS A 32 2.27 -13.98 -18.10
N HIS A 33 2.69 -12.84 -18.64
CA HIS A 33 2.27 -11.49 -18.25
C HIS A 33 1.08 -10.97 -19.08
N HIS A 34 0.41 -11.79 -19.91
CA HIS A 34 -0.57 -11.28 -20.88
C HIS A 34 -2.06 -11.54 -20.55
N VAL A 35 -2.43 -12.37 -19.56
CA VAL A 35 -3.87 -12.70 -19.33
C VAL A 35 -4.35 -12.46 -17.88
N GLN A 36 -3.49 -12.02 -16.95
CA GLN A 36 -3.89 -11.64 -15.58
C GLN A 36 -3.73 -10.14 -15.23
N HIS A 37 -3.19 -9.32 -16.13
CA HIS A 37 -3.04 -7.87 -15.91
C HIS A 37 -4.25 -7.04 -16.31
N ARG A 38 -5.45 -7.39 -15.81
CA ARG A 38 -6.64 -6.53 -15.97
C ARG A 38 -7.38 -6.19 -14.68
N LYS A 39 -7.04 -6.79 -13.53
CA LYS A 39 -7.65 -6.40 -12.24
C LYS A 39 -6.68 -6.12 -11.09
N GLU A 40 -5.36 -6.21 -11.29
CA GLU A 40 -4.37 -6.11 -10.19
C GLU A 40 -3.47 -4.86 -10.22
N HIS A 41 -3.51 -4.05 -11.28
CA HIS A 41 -2.74 -2.78 -11.35
C HIS A 41 -3.49 -1.55 -10.82
N HIS A 42 -4.74 -1.69 -10.39
CA HIS A 42 -5.57 -0.57 -9.93
C HIS A 42 -5.26 -0.19 -8.47
N THR A 43 -5.04 -1.19 -7.62
CA THR A 43 -4.81 -1.03 -6.17
C THR A 43 -3.42 -0.50 -5.82
N MET A 44 -2.42 -0.69 -6.69
CA MET A 44 -1.03 -0.27 -6.41
C MET A 44 -0.75 1.21 -6.76
N THR A 45 -1.51 1.79 -7.67
CA THR A 45 -1.40 3.20 -8.08
C THR A 45 -2.28 4.11 -7.23
N GLU A 46 -3.49 3.68 -6.87
CA GLU A 46 -4.35 4.40 -5.92
C GLU A 46 -3.67 4.57 -4.55
N ASP A 47 -3.08 3.50 -4.00
CA ASP A 47 -2.38 3.54 -2.71
C ASP A 47 -1.13 4.46 -2.75
N ARG A 48 -0.45 4.58 -3.90
CA ARG A 48 0.71 5.49 -4.02
C ARG A 48 0.30 6.95 -4.02
N ALA A 49 -0.75 7.31 -4.77
CA ALA A 49 -1.26 8.68 -4.82
C ALA A 49 -1.80 9.11 -3.45
N GLU A 50 -2.55 8.23 -2.78
CA GLU A 50 -3.08 8.47 -1.44
C GLU A 50 -1.97 8.65 -0.41
N LYS A 51 -0.91 7.82 -0.44
CA LYS A 51 0.28 8.00 0.41
C LYS A 51 1.00 9.33 0.17
N ILE A 52 1.13 9.77 -1.08
CA ILE A 52 1.73 11.06 -1.41
C ILE A 52 0.88 12.18 -0.80
N ARG A 53 -0.44 12.09 -0.94
CA ARG A 53 -1.40 13.04 -0.39
C ARG A 53 -1.33 13.09 1.13
N GLU A 54 -1.37 11.94 1.80
CA GLU A 54 -1.24 11.84 3.26
C GLU A 54 0.09 12.47 3.73
N ASN A 55 1.21 12.16 3.09
CA ASN A 55 2.51 12.72 3.45
C ASN A 55 2.61 14.24 3.21
N ARG A 56 1.89 14.78 2.23
CA ARG A 56 1.74 16.23 2.05
C ARG A 56 0.98 16.83 3.22
N LEU A 57 -0.17 16.25 3.59
CA LEU A 57 -1.01 16.73 4.69
C LEU A 57 -0.30 16.64 6.05
N ARG A 58 0.45 15.56 6.31
CA ARG A 58 1.32 15.43 7.50
C ARG A 58 2.30 16.59 7.63
N ARG A 59 2.94 16.98 6.52
CA ARG A 59 3.90 18.11 6.51
C ARG A 59 3.19 19.45 6.67
N MET A 60 2.01 19.62 6.09
CA MET A 60 1.19 20.82 6.29
C MET A 60 0.76 20.97 7.74
N ALA A 61 0.26 19.90 8.36
CA ALA A 61 -0.11 19.87 9.77
C ALA A 61 1.09 20.25 10.66
N ALA A 62 2.25 19.63 10.45
CA ALA A 62 3.45 19.89 11.24
C ALA A 62 3.90 21.36 11.16
N ARG A 63 3.79 22.00 9.99
CA ARG A 63 4.09 23.45 9.84
C ARG A 63 3.12 24.34 10.61
N GLN A 64 1.95 23.84 10.96
CA GLN A 64 0.94 24.55 11.73
C GLN A 64 0.97 24.20 13.22
N GLY A 65 1.94 23.40 13.68
CA GLY A 65 2.01 22.90 15.06
C GLY A 65 1.01 21.79 15.36
N LEU A 66 0.54 21.10 14.32
CA LEU A 66 -0.44 20.02 14.41
C LEU A 66 0.18 18.69 14.00
N ARG A 67 -0.36 17.60 14.54
CA ARG A 67 0.02 16.24 14.21
C ARG A 67 -1.17 15.48 13.65
N LEU A 68 -1.05 15.02 12.40
CA LEU A 68 -2.02 14.15 11.77
C LEU A 68 -1.86 12.72 12.27
N VAL A 69 -2.91 12.15 12.85
CA VAL A 69 -2.93 10.77 13.37
C VAL A 69 -3.99 9.97 12.62
N LYS A 70 -3.60 8.76 12.18
CA LYS A 70 -4.50 7.78 11.58
C LYS A 70 -4.97 6.80 12.65
N SER A 71 -6.19 6.30 12.56
CA SER A 71 -6.63 5.19 13.42
C SER A 71 -5.68 3.99 13.28
N ARG A 72 -5.35 3.38 14.42
CA ARG A 72 -4.50 2.19 14.50
C ARG A 72 -5.29 0.90 14.28
N ARG A 73 -6.62 0.98 14.21
CA ARG A 73 -7.49 -0.18 14.17
C ARG A 73 -7.39 -0.86 12.81
N ARG A 74 -7.23 -2.18 12.83
CA ARG A 74 -7.07 -3.00 11.61
C ARG A 74 -8.36 -3.62 11.11
N ASP A 75 -9.43 -3.55 11.89
CA ASP A 75 -10.74 -4.10 11.54
C ASP A 75 -11.43 -3.18 10.52
N PRO A 76 -11.64 -3.63 9.27
CA PRO A 76 -12.31 -2.81 8.24
C PRO A 76 -13.78 -2.50 8.56
N ARG A 77 -14.41 -3.24 9.49
CA ARG A 77 -15.79 -3.01 9.91
C ARG A 77 -15.92 -1.97 11.00
N ALA A 78 -14.81 -1.48 11.56
CA ALA A 78 -14.84 -0.45 12.57
C ALA A 78 -15.12 0.92 11.95
N PHE A 79 -15.93 1.74 12.63
CA PHE A 79 -16.30 3.07 12.15
C PHE A 79 -15.10 4.02 12.00
N ASP A 80 -14.06 3.81 12.82
CA ASP A 80 -12.82 4.58 12.83
C ASP A 80 -11.75 4.03 11.86
N TYR A 81 -12.04 2.94 11.14
CA TYR A 81 -11.08 2.35 10.21
C TYR A 81 -10.73 3.33 9.09
N GLY A 82 -9.43 3.54 8.88
CA GLY A 82 -8.93 4.46 7.85
C GLY A 82 -9.18 5.94 8.15
N ARG A 83 -9.71 6.29 9.32
CA ARG A 83 -10.00 7.67 9.69
C ARG A 83 -8.80 8.39 10.30
N TYR A 84 -8.87 9.71 10.26
CA TYR A 84 -7.82 10.64 10.65
C TYR A 84 -8.34 11.64 11.70
N MET A 85 -7.41 12.19 12.47
CA MET A 85 -7.64 13.30 13.39
C MET A 85 -6.41 14.19 13.48
N LEU A 86 -6.62 15.44 13.88
CA LEU A 86 -5.56 16.41 14.13
C LEU A 86 -5.39 16.61 15.62
N LEU A 87 -4.16 16.42 16.09
CA LEU A 87 -3.75 16.71 17.45
C LEU A 87 -2.91 17.98 17.47
N ASP A 88 -3.01 18.74 18.56
CA ASP A 88 -2.04 19.78 18.86
C ASP A 88 -0.71 19.14 19.26
N GLU A 89 0.39 19.59 18.66
CA GLU A 89 1.70 18.96 18.87
C GLU A 89 2.26 19.19 20.28
N GLN A 90 1.90 20.30 20.94
CA GLN A 90 2.44 20.66 22.25
C GLN A 90 1.66 20.00 23.40
N THR A 91 0.34 20.05 23.32
CA THR A 91 -0.58 19.58 24.37
C THR A 91 -1.05 18.15 24.14
N ASN A 92 -0.84 17.60 22.94
CA ASN A 92 -1.37 16.32 22.49
C ASN A 92 -2.91 16.24 22.58
N GLY A 93 -3.59 17.38 22.69
CA GLY A 93 -5.03 17.49 22.70
C GLY A 93 -5.61 17.32 21.30
N VAL A 94 -6.85 16.82 21.21
CA VAL A 94 -7.53 16.71 19.92
C VAL A 94 -8.00 18.11 19.51
N VAL A 95 -7.52 18.57 18.36
CA VAL A 95 -7.92 19.86 17.77
C VAL A 95 -9.14 19.67 16.88
N ALA A 96 -9.14 18.60 16.07
CA ALA A 96 -10.26 18.31 15.18
C ALA A 96 -10.24 16.84 14.71
N GLY A 97 -11.33 16.42 14.06
CA GLY A 97 -11.46 15.08 13.49
C GLY A 97 -11.85 13.98 14.49
N THR A 98 -12.58 14.36 15.54
CA THR A 98 -13.16 13.40 16.49
C THR A 98 -14.65 13.66 16.66
N GLU A 99 -15.47 12.66 16.29
CA GLU A 99 -16.92 12.65 16.58
C GLU A 99 -17.21 11.94 17.90
N VAL A 100 -16.49 10.84 18.15
CA VAL A 100 -16.54 10.07 19.40
C VAL A 100 -15.25 10.33 20.15
N ILE A 101 -15.33 10.66 21.45
CA ILE A 101 -14.21 11.07 22.31
C ILE A 101 -12.93 10.27 22.02
N GLY A 102 -11.95 10.96 21.41
CA GLY A 102 -10.60 10.44 21.16
C GLY A 102 -10.50 9.45 19.99
N GLN A 103 -11.57 9.22 19.25
CA GLN A 103 -11.58 8.38 18.05
C GLN A 103 -11.47 9.24 16.79
N PRO A 104 -10.58 8.88 15.84
CA PRO A 104 -10.52 9.50 14.53
C PRO A 104 -11.83 9.30 13.74
N SER A 105 -12.28 10.33 13.03
CA SER A 105 -13.54 10.32 12.26
C SER A 105 -13.40 10.92 10.85
N TRP A 106 -12.41 11.79 10.62
CA TRP A 106 -12.23 12.47 9.35
C TRP A 106 -11.58 11.60 8.29
N ASP A 107 -11.83 11.90 7.02
CA ASP A 107 -11.02 11.42 5.91
C ASP A 107 -9.90 12.42 5.54
N LEU A 108 -9.21 12.18 4.41
CA LEU A 108 -8.15 13.08 3.94
C LEU A 108 -8.70 14.38 3.32
N ASP A 109 -9.94 14.39 2.82
CA ASP A 109 -10.58 15.58 2.26
C ASP A 109 -10.89 16.58 3.38
N ASP A 110 -11.50 16.12 4.47
CA ASP A 110 -11.79 16.93 5.66
C ASP A 110 -10.51 17.53 6.27
N VAL A 111 -9.45 16.72 6.36
CA VAL A 111 -8.14 17.16 6.88
C VAL A 111 -7.54 18.22 5.96
N GLU A 112 -7.63 18.02 4.64
CA GLU A 112 -7.12 18.98 3.66
C GLU A 112 -7.87 20.31 3.73
N GLU A 113 -9.20 20.27 3.82
CA GLU A 113 -10.02 21.46 3.99
C GLU A 113 -9.62 22.22 5.26
N ARG A 114 -9.52 21.52 6.40
CA ARG A 114 -9.16 22.15 7.69
C ARG A 114 -7.76 22.79 7.68
N LEU A 115 -6.81 22.19 6.97
CA LEU A 115 -5.43 22.69 6.88
C LEU A 115 -5.28 23.83 5.86
N ASN A 116 -6.19 23.95 4.89
CA ASN A 116 -6.22 25.05 3.92
C ASN A 116 -7.06 26.24 4.41
N ALA A 117 -8.01 26.01 5.32
CA ALA A 117 -8.82 27.07 5.90
C ALA A 117 -7.94 28.12 6.61
N PRO A 118 -8.17 29.43 6.41
CA PRO A 118 -7.44 30.46 7.11
C PRO A 118 -7.65 30.30 8.62
N ARG A 119 -6.55 30.32 9.39
CA ARG A 119 -6.56 30.24 10.87
C ARG A 119 -7.33 31.45 11.45
N GLY A 120 -8.65 31.37 11.54
CA GLY A 120 -9.48 32.46 12.06
C GLY A 120 -10.99 32.41 11.80
N ALA A 121 -11.56 31.38 11.17
CA ALA A 121 -12.99 31.32 10.86
C ALA A 121 -13.89 30.76 12.00
N GLU A 122 -13.32 30.40 13.14
CA GLU A 122 -14.08 29.95 14.32
C GLU A 122 -13.88 30.97 15.45
N ARG A 123 -14.82 31.92 15.54
CA ARG A 123 -15.09 32.76 16.71
C ARG A 123 -16.51 32.50 17.17
#